data_AF-A0A364NBT1-F1
#
_entry.id   AF-A0A364NBT1-F1
#
_cell.length_a   1.000
_cell.length_b   1.000
_cell.length_c   1.000
_cell.angle_alpha   90.00
_cell.angle_beta   90.00
_cell.angle_gamma   90.00
#
_symmetry.space_group_name_H-M   'P 1'
#
loop_
_entity.id
_entity.type
_entity.pdbx_description
1 polymer ?
#
loop_
_entity_poly.entity_id
_entity_poly.type
_entity_poly.pdbx_seq_one_letter_code
_entity_poly.pdbx_strand_id
1 'polypeptide(L)'
;MSIPIENDLQIWILVLSGISIAVSTLAVILRLVAKFMRNKFDSSDYCIIAALVMNLALNAEPIWLVHHGALGFDIVTVSERWGPEFAMGLYRGVTILAFIWTVTVCLSKVSVLLMYTYIIPNPSMLLLCRLVGALLVAWTISGLMAASMICRPFHHNWDLSIDGVCGSQNKFYFAMGMVNLIIDTGLIALPMPYLYRLRMPWRRKFVAMALLGIGITTWAITLTRACIFSLLLTGLETAVAIVVACIPLMRPLFSRWSRSGNDSSRKDGRWGNGGRGDRRASIPELLFPPTWFDRRDNGPHAQQEVIKAEQVASVQSCSESGSDHEASIQKH
;
A
#
# COMPACT_ATOMS: atom_id res chain seq x y z
N MET A 1 -23.39 -27.20 -0.60
CA MET A 1 -23.05 -27.97 0.61
C MET A 1 -21.99 -27.16 1.35
N SER A 2 -22.24 -26.75 2.59
CA SER A 2 -21.29 -25.96 3.39
C SER A 2 -20.41 -26.88 4.22
N ILE A 3 -19.10 -26.64 4.23
CA ILE A 3 -18.13 -27.46 4.95
C ILE A 3 -18.15 -27.05 6.44
N PRO A 4 -18.17 -28.02 7.37
CA PRO A 4 -18.11 -27.72 8.80
C PRO A 4 -16.75 -27.12 9.19
N ILE A 5 -16.77 -26.17 10.13
CA ILE A 5 -15.56 -25.55 10.67
C ILE A 5 -15.03 -26.47 11.77
N GLU A 6 -13.90 -27.14 11.50
CA GLU A 6 -13.29 -28.11 12.43
C GLU A 6 -11.90 -27.68 12.90
N ASN A 7 -11.19 -26.85 12.12
CA ASN A 7 -9.79 -26.51 12.38
C ASN A 7 -9.62 -25.11 12.99
N ASP A 8 -8.70 -24.99 13.96
CA ASP A 8 -8.28 -23.69 14.53
C ASP A 8 -7.85 -22.70 13.45
N LEU A 9 -7.20 -23.21 12.40
CA LEU A 9 -6.74 -22.40 11.27
C LEU A 9 -7.89 -21.69 10.54
N GLN A 10 -9.03 -22.36 10.37
CA GLN A 10 -10.22 -21.76 9.75
C GLN A 10 -10.80 -20.66 10.64
N ILE A 11 -10.83 -20.91 11.95
CA ILE A 11 -11.29 -19.92 12.94
C ILE A 11 -10.40 -18.67 12.87
N TRP A 12 -9.07 -18.84 12.84
CA TRP A 12 -8.14 -17.71 12.70
C TRP A 12 -8.33 -16.94 11.40
N ILE A 13 -8.56 -17.62 10.26
CA ILE A 13 -8.86 -16.97 8.97
C ILE A 13 -10.08 -16.07 9.07
N LEU A 14 -11.17 -16.57 9.66
CA LEU A 14 -12.42 -15.81 9.82
C LEU A 14 -12.24 -14.60 10.76
N VAL A 15 -11.60 -14.81 11.90
CA VAL A 15 -11.38 -13.77 12.92
C VAL A 15 -10.49 -12.65 12.36
N LEU A 16 -9.35 -12.98 11.75
CA LEU A 16 -8.43 -11.97 11.22
C LEU A 16 -9.03 -11.21 10.03
N SER A 17 -9.73 -11.90 9.13
CA SER A 17 -10.41 -11.26 8.00
C SER A 17 -11.50 -10.30 8.49
N GLY A 18 -12.29 -10.70 9.49
CA GLY A 18 -13.30 -9.85 10.12
C GLY A 18 -12.70 -8.61 10.80
N ILE A 19 -11.61 -8.77 11.55
CA ILE A 19 -10.89 -7.65 12.19
C ILE A 19 -10.32 -6.70 11.12
N SER A 20 -9.69 -7.22 10.07
CA SER A 20 -9.13 -6.43 8.96
C SER A 20 -10.21 -5.58 8.28
N ILE A 21 -11.38 -6.18 7.99
CA ILE A 21 -12.53 -5.48 7.43
C ILE A 21 -13.03 -4.38 8.37
N ALA A 22 -13.23 -4.69 9.65
CA ALA A 22 -13.76 -3.72 10.61
C ALA A 22 -12.81 -2.52 10.81
N VAL A 23 -11.51 -2.77 10.95
CA VAL A 23 -10.50 -1.73 11.18
C VAL A 23 -10.33 -0.83 9.95
N SER A 24 -10.25 -1.42 8.76
CA SER A 24 -10.07 -0.66 7.50
C SER A 24 -11.32 0.18 7.17
N THR A 25 -12.52 -0.39 7.28
CA THR A 25 -13.78 0.33 7.06
C THR A 25 -13.94 1.51 8.02
N LEU A 26 -13.70 1.30 9.32
CA LEU A 26 -13.79 2.36 10.32
C LEU A 26 -12.81 3.51 10.03
N ALA A 27 -11.57 3.19 9.65
CA ALA A 27 -10.56 4.21 9.32
C ALA A 27 -10.95 5.06 8.11
N VAL A 28 -11.51 4.45 7.07
CA VAL A 28 -11.97 5.15 5.86
C VAL A 28 -13.21 5.99 6.17
N ILE A 29 -14.19 5.45 6.91
CA ILE A 29 -15.38 6.22 7.34
C ILE A 29 -14.96 7.47 8.12
N LEU A 30 -14.06 7.32 9.10
CA LEU A 30 -13.56 8.44 9.88
C LEU A 30 -12.86 9.49 9.01
N ARG A 31 -12.07 9.06 8.01
CA ARG A 31 -11.44 9.95 7.02
C ARG A 31 -12.47 10.69 6.17
N LEU A 32 -13.52 10.01 5.69
CA LEU A 32 -14.56 10.63 4.86
C LEU A 32 -15.36 11.65 5.66
N VAL A 33 -15.73 11.35 6.90
CA VAL A 33 -16.38 12.30 7.83
C VAL A 33 -15.48 13.51 8.08
N ALA A 34 -14.18 13.30 8.29
CA ALA A 34 -13.21 14.38 8.46
C ALA A 34 -13.18 15.36 7.29
N LYS A 35 -13.28 14.84 6.07
CA LYS A 35 -13.27 15.65 4.86
C LYS A 35 -14.61 16.29 4.56
N PHE A 36 -15.72 15.60 4.85
CA PHE A 36 -17.05 16.19 4.76
C PHE A 36 -17.15 17.46 5.61
N MET A 37 -16.57 17.44 6.81
CA MET A 37 -16.48 18.63 7.68
C MET A 37 -15.60 19.76 7.13
N ARG A 38 -14.72 19.50 6.15
CA ARG A 38 -13.77 20.47 5.57
C ARG A 38 -14.11 20.89 4.12
N ASN A 39 -15.20 20.35 3.56
CA ASN A 39 -15.80 20.68 2.26
C ASN A 39 -14.83 20.73 1.06
N LYS A 40 -13.87 19.79 1.00
CA LYS A 40 -12.97 19.62 -0.16
C LYS A 40 -12.68 18.13 -0.39
N PHE A 41 -13.45 17.52 -1.30
CA PHE A 41 -13.11 16.22 -1.87
C PHE A 41 -11.95 16.39 -2.83
N ASP A 42 -11.02 15.44 -2.78
CA ASP A 42 -9.81 15.45 -3.61
C ASP A 42 -9.66 14.09 -4.28
N SER A 43 -8.88 14.00 -5.37
CA SER A 43 -8.70 12.75 -6.12
C SER A 43 -8.16 11.60 -5.26
N SER A 44 -7.45 11.92 -4.18
CA SER A 44 -7.02 10.97 -3.15
C SER A 44 -8.17 10.20 -2.48
N ASP A 45 -9.40 10.75 -2.45
CA ASP A 45 -10.54 10.11 -1.79
C ASP A 45 -11.15 9.01 -2.65
N TYR A 46 -11.16 9.17 -3.97
CA TYR A 46 -11.57 8.09 -4.86
C TYR A 46 -10.60 6.91 -4.79
N CYS A 47 -9.29 7.19 -4.66
CA CYS A 47 -8.28 6.16 -4.52
C CYS A 47 -8.41 5.38 -3.20
N ILE A 48 -8.70 6.05 -2.07
CA ILE A 48 -8.88 5.35 -0.79
C ILE A 48 -10.18 4.53 -0.74
N ILE A 49 -11.25 5.00 -1.39
CA ILE A 49 -12.50 4.23 -1.52
C ILE A 49 -12.26 3.00 -2.40
N ALA A 50 -11.57 3.15 -3.54
CA ALA A 50 -11.20 2.01 -4.38
C ALA A 50 -10.31 1.00 -3.62
N ALA A 51 -9.35 1.48 -2.82
CA ALA A 51 -8.54 0.62 -1.96
C ALA A 51 -9.37 -0.12 -0.91
N LEU A 52 -10.39 0.52 -0.32
CA LEU A 52 -11.30 -0.14 0.61
C LEU A 52 -12.10 -1.27 -0.07
N VAL A 53 -12.65 -1.01 -1.26
CA VAL A 53 -13.42 -2.01 -2.01
C VAL A 53 -12.54 -3.23 -2.34
N MET A 54 -11.30 -3.00 -2.77
CA MET A 54 -10.37 -4.10 -3.04
C MET A 54 -9.95 -4.84 -1.77
N ASN A 55 -9.76 -4.14 -0.64
CA ASN A 55 -9.48 -4.76 0.65
C ASN A 55 -10.65 -5.63 1.14
N LEU A 56 -11.89 -5.18 0.92
CA LEU A 56 -13.08 -5.98 1.21
C LEU A 56 -13.11 -7.24 0.35
N ALA A 57 -12.84 -7.14 -0.95
CA ALA A 57 -12.76 -8.29 -1.84
C ALA A 57 -11.67 -9.29 -1.40
N LEU A 58 -10.48 -8.78 -1.05
CA LEU A 58 -9.36 -9.59 -0.58
C LEU A 58 -9.68 -10.39 0.69
N ASN A 59 -10.44 -9.81 1.62
CA ASN A 59 -10.81 -10.46 2.88
C ASN A 59 -12.11 -11.27 2.78
N ALA A 60 -13.00 -10.99 1.82
CA ALA A 60 -14.21 -11.76 1.58
C ALA A 60 -13.92 -13.11 0.93
N GLU A 61 -12.96 -13.16 0.01
CA GLU A 61 -12.58 -14.38 -0.71
C GLU A 61 -12.14 -15.53 0.22
N PRO A 62 -11.22 -15.36 1.20
CA PRO A 62 -10.85 -16.45 2.11
C PRO A 62 -12.01 -16.90 2.99
N ILE A 63 -12.94 -16.01 3.37
CA ILE A 63 -14.17 -16.37 4.09
C ILE A 63 -15.04 -17.29 3.23
N TRP A 64 -15.20 -16.94 1.95
CA TRP A 64 -15.94 -17.76 1.00
C TRP A 64 -15.28 -19.13 0.79
N LEU A 65 -13.95 -19.15 0.67
CA LEU A 65 -13.14 -20.36 0.50
C LEU A 65 -13.17 -21.30 1.71
N VAL A 66 -13.29 -20.78 2.94
CA VAL A 66 -13.46 -21.64 4.13
C VAL A 66 -14.77 -22.43 4.05
N HIS A 67 -15.86 -21.81 3.61
CA HIS A 67 -17.16 -22.46 3.54
C HIS A 67 -17.37 -23.36 2.31
N HIS A 68 -16.80 -22.99 1.15
CA HIS A 68 -17.07 -23.64 -0.14
C HIS A 68 -15.85 -24.35 -0.75
N GLY A 69 -14.64 -23.94 -0.37
CA GLY A 69 -13.38 -24.47 -0.92
C GLY A 69 -12.61 -25.38 0.04
N ALA A 70 -13.07 -25.59 1.27
CA ALA A 70 -12.34 -26.35 2.29
C ALA A 70 -10.97 -25.73 2.67
N LEU A 71 -10.82 -24.41 2.53
CA LEU A 71 -9.58 -23.72 2.89
C LEU A 71 -9.27 -23.97 4.36
N GLY A 72 -8.02 -24.36 4.65
CA GLY A 72 -7.56 -24.75 5.98
C GLY A 72 -7.42 -26.27 6.19
N PHE A 73 -7.73 -27.08 5.18
CA PHE A 73 -7.38 -28.51 5.12
C PHE A 73 -6.26 -28.75 4.10
N ASP A 74 -5.54 -29.87 4.25
CA ASP A 74 -4.60 -30.29 3.21
C ASP A 74 -5.34 -30.76 1.96
N ILE A 75 -4.76 -30.50 0.79
CA ILE A 75 -5.46 -30.68 -0.48
C ILE A 75 -5.80 -32.14 -0.77
N VAL A 76 -4.98 -33.07 -0.28
CA VAL A 76 -5.22 -34.50 -0.37
C VAL A 76 -6.45 -34.87 0.45
N THR A 77 -6.53 -34.40 1.70
CA THR A 77 -7.68 -34.60 2.58
C THR A 77 -8.97 -34.02 1.99
N VAL A 78 -8.88 -32.89 1.30
CA VAL A 78 -10.04 -32.28 0.63
C VAL A 78 -10.58 -33.20 -0.47
N SER A 79 -9.68 -33.72 -1.31
CA SER A 79 -10.04 -34.60 -2.43
C SER A 79 -10.64 -35.93 -1.96
N GLU A 80 -10.12 -36.50 -0.87
CA GLU A 80 -10.59 -37.78 -0.33
C GLU A 80 -11.94 -37.67 0.38
N ARG A 81 -12.17 -36.59 1.15
CA ARG A 81 -13.35 -36.45 2.00
C ARG A 81 -14.56 -35.85 1.30
N TRP A 82 -14.34 -34.90 0.38
CA TRP A 82 -15.43 -34.18 -0.31
C TRP A 82 -15.39 -34.32 -1.83
N GLY A 83 -14.36 -34.97 -2.40
CA GLY A 83 -14.23 -35.22 -3.82
C GLY A 83 -13.39 -34.18 -4.58
N PRO A 84 -13.03 -34.49 -5.84
CA PRO A 84 -12.13 -33.66 -6.65
C PRO A 84 -12.74 -32.30 -7.03
N GLU A 85 -14.07 -32.18 -7.09
CA GLU A 85 -14.77 -30.93 -7.41
C GLU A 85 -14.51 -29.82 -6.39
N PHE A 86 -14.42 -30.17 -5.10
CA PHE A 86 -14.11 -29.22 -4.03
C PHE A 86 -12.65 -28.76 -4.07
N ALA A 87 -11.73 -29.69 -4.37
CA ALA A 87 -10.32 -29.35 -4.58
C ALA A 87 -10.18 -28.38 -5.76
N MET A 88 -10.95 -28.58 -6.84
CA MET A 88 -10.99 -27.67 -7.97
C MET A 88 -11.50 -26.27 -7.59
N GLY A 89 -12.55 -26.21 -6.77
CA GLY A 89 -13.07 -24.96 -6.20
C GLY A 89 -12.03 -24.21 -5.39
N LEU A 90 -11.22 -24.91 -4.59
CA LEU A 90 -10.10 -24.33 -3.84
C LEU A 90 -9.04 -23.73 -4.78
N TYR A 91 -8.61 -24.47 -5.81
CA TYR A 91 -7.63 -23.98 -6.78
C TYR A 91 -8.14 -22.74 -7.55
N ARG A 92 -9.41 -22.73 -7.96
CA ARG A 92 -10.06 -21.56 -8.58
C ARG A 92 -10.02 -20.36 -7.64
N GLY A 93 -10.44 -20.55 -6.39
CA GLY A 93 -10.45 -19.50 -5.37
C GLY A 93 -9.08 -18.94 -5.05
N VAL A 94 -8.06 -19.80 -4.88
CA VAL A 94 -6.68 -19.37 -4.61
C VAL A 94 -6.11 -18.56 -5.78
N THR A 95 -6.42 -18.95 -7.01
CA THR A 95 -6.02 -18.20 -8.21
C THR A 95 -6.69 -16.83 -8.26
N ILE A 96 -8.00 -16.74 -7.98
CA ILE A 96 -8.73 -15.46 -7.89
C ILE A 96 -8.13 -14.58 -6.79
N LEU A 97 -7.85 -15.16 -5.62
CA LEU A 97 -7.24 -14.47 -4.49
C LEU A 97 -5.88 -13.86 -4.86
N ALA A 98 -5.05 -14.58 -5.61
CA ALA A 98 -3.75 -14.08 -6.06
C ALA A 98 -3.89 -12.86 -6.99
N PHE A 99 -4.88 -12.85 -7.89
CA PHE A 99 -5.17 -11.71 -8.76
C PHE A 99 -5.67 -10.50 -7.95
N ILE A 100 -6.64 -10.71 -7.06
CA ILE A 100 -7.18 -9.66 -6.19
C ILE A 100 -6.07 -9.09 -5.32
N TRP A 101 -5.23 -9.94 -4.74
CA TRP A 101 -4.09 -9.52 -3.93
C TRP A 101 -3.14 -8.60 -4.70
N THR A 102 -2.72 -9.02 -5.90
CA THR A 102 -1.78 -8.26 -6.75
C THR A 102 -2.32 -6.85 -7.04
N VAL A 103 -3.60 -6.74 -7.39
CA VAL A 103 -4.26 -5.45 -7.64
C VAL A 103 -4.41 -4.62 -6.36
N THR A 104 -4.78 -5.25 -5.24
CA THR A 104 -4.97 -4.58 -3.94
C THR A 104 -3.67 -3.98 -3.42
N VAL A 105 -2.56 -4.70 -3.54
CA VAL A 105 -1.22 -4.21 -3.17
C VAL A 105 -0.83 -3.00 -4.02
N CYS A 106 -1.09 -3.03 -5.33
CA CYS A 106 -0.82 -1.87 -6.18
C CYS A 106 -1.64 -0.64 -5.76
N LEU A 107 -2.96 -0.80 -5.61
CA LEU A 107 -3.86 0.31 -5.30
C LEU A 107 -3.57 0.93 -3.92
N SER A 108 -3.32 0.10 -2.90
CA SER A 108 -2.98 0.58 -1.55
C SER A 108 -1.68 1.40 -1.56
N LYS A 109 -0.64 0.93 -2.26
CA LYS A 109 0.64 1.65 -2.38
C LYS A 109 0.54 2.93 -3.19
N VAL A 110 -0.21 2.92 -4.30
CA VAL A 110 -0.50 4.13 -5.10
C VAL A 110 -1.25 5.17 -4.26
N SER A 111 -2.20 4.76 -3.41
CA SER A 111 -2.91 5.67 -2.50
C SER A 111 -1.95 6.37 -1.53
N VAL A 112 -0.97 5.64 -0.97
CA VAL A 112 0.07 6.22 -0.09
C VAL A 112 0.95 7.19 -0.87
N LEU A 113 1.34 6.85 -2.10
CA LEU A 113 2.14 7.70 -2.97
C LEU A 113 1.43 9.02 -3.30
N LEU A 114 0.14 8.95 -3.66
CA LEU A 114 -0.68 10.14 -3.89
C LEU A 114 -0.78 11.01 -2.63
N MET A 115 -0.93 10.39 -1.46
CA MET A 115 -0.90 11.11 -0.19
C MET A 115 0.45 11.82 0.03
N TYR A 116 1.58 11.21 -0.34
CA TYR A 116 2.90 11.86 -0.23
C TYR A 116 3.02 13.07 -1.15
N THR A 117 2.53 12.97 -2.38
CA THR A 117 2.54 14.11 -3.32
C THR A 117 1.71 15.29 -2.81
N TYR A 118 0.60 15.01 -2.11
CA TYR A 118 -0.24 16.04 -1.50
C TYR A 118 0.43 16.71 -0.28
N ILE A 119 1.13 15.94 0.55
CA ILE A 119 1.75 16.48 1.79
C ILE A 119 3.03 17.27 1.48
N ILE A 120 3.82 16.81 0.52
CA ILE A 120 5.14 17.37 0.20
C ILE A 120 5.12 17.79 -1.29
N PRO A 121 4.65 19.02 -1.60
CA PRO A 121 4.62 19.52 -2.97
C PRO A 121 6.02 19.99 -3.40
N ASN A 122 6.96 19.06 -3.56
CA ASN A 122 8.31 19.32 -4.06
C ASN A 122 8.51 18.61 -5.42
N PRO A 123 9.00 19.27 -6.48
CA PRO A 123 9.21 18.67 -7.80
C PRO A 123 10.06 17.39 -7.77
N SER A 124 11.10 17.32 -6.93
CA SER A 124 11.94 16.12 -6.80
C SER A 124 11.20 14.96 -6.15
N MET A 125 10.33 15.26 -5.15
CA MET A 125 9.46 14.27 -4.54
C MET A 125 8.42 13.75 -5.55
N LEU A 126 7.84 14.64 -6.35
CA LEU A 126 6.87 14.28 -7.39
C LEU A 126 7.49 13.36 -8.44
N LEU A 127 8.71 13.66 -8.89
CA LEU A 127 9.43 12.80 -9.83
C LEU A 127 9.68 11.41 -9.23
N LEU A 128 10.17 11.33 -7.99
CA LEU A 128 10.43 10.05 -7.34
C LEU A 128 9.15 9.24 -7.09
N CYS A 129 8.06 9.90 -6.69
CA CYS A 129 6.74 9.27 -6.59
C CYS A 129 6.27 8.73 -7.95
N ARG A 130 6.47 9.46 -9.06
CA ARG A 130 6.12 8.96 -10.39
C ARG A 130 6.93 7.73 -10.80
N LEU A 131 8.23 7.71 -10.51
CA LEU A 131 9.09 6.57 -10.80
C LEU A 131 8.67 5.33 -10.01
N VAL A 132 8.45 5.46 -8.70
CA VAL A 132 7.98 4.35 -7.86
C VAL A 132 6.58 3.89 -8.26
N GLY A 133 5.69 4.82 -8.63
CA GLY A 133 4.37 4.50 -9.15
C GLY A 133 4.41 3.72 -10.47
N ALA A 134 5.29 4.11 -11.40
CA ALA A 134 5.49 3.39 -12.65
C ALA A 134 6.05 1.97 -12.42
N LEU A 135 7.01 1.82 -11.49
CA LEU A 135 7.54 0.51 -11.09
C LEU A 135 6.46 -0.38 -10.47
N LEU A 136 5.57 0.17 -9.64
CA LEU A 136 4.44 -0.55 -9.06
C LEU A 136 3.47 -1.07 -10.13
N VAL A 137 3.11 -0.22 -11.09
CA VAL A 137 2.22 -0.62 -12.19
C VAL A 137 2.88 -1.67 -13.06
N ALA A 138 4.17 -1.53 -13.38
CA ALA A 138 4.93 -2.51 -14.13
C ALA A 138 5.03 -3.86 -13.39
N TRP A 139 5.29 -3.84 -12.08
CA TRP A 139 5.30 -5.03 -11.23
C TRP A 139 3.94 -5.74 -11.23
N THR A 140 2.85 -4.96 -11.15
CA THR A 140 1.48 -5.49 -11.18
C THR A 140 1.17 -6.15 -12.51
N ILE A 141 1.44 -5.47 -13.64
CA ILE A 141 1.21 -6.02 -14.99
C ILE A 141 2.05 -7.28 -15.20
N SER A 142 3.32 -7.24 -14.82
CA SER A 142 4.21 -8.42 -14.88
C SER A 142 3.67 -9.58 -14.05
N GLY A 143 3.16 -9.31 -12.85
CA GLY A 143 2.55 -10.29 -11.97
C GLY A 143 1.31 -10.94 -12.56
N LEU A 144 0.40 -10.12 -13.11
CA LEU A 144 -0.83 -10.60 -13.76
C LEU A 144 -0.52 -11.46 -14.99
N MET A 145 0.41 -11.00 -15.84
CA MET A 145 0.85 -11.75 -17.02
C MET A 145 1.50 -13.07 -16.61
N ALA A 146 2.43 -13.04 -15.67
CA ALA A 146 3.12 -14.25 -15.21
C ALA A 146 2.16 -15.24 -14.54
N ALA A 147 1.22 -14.78 -13.71
CA ALA A 147 0.19 -15.61 -13.10
C ALA A 147 -0.72 -16.25 -14.16
N SER A 148 -1.04 -15.53 -15.24
CA SER A 148 -1.81 -16.08 -16.36
C SER A 148 -1.04 -17.07 -17.23
N MET A 149 0.29 -16.94 -17.30
CA MET A 149 1.13 -17.77 -18.18
C MET A 149 1.86 -18.89 -17.44
N ILE A 150 1.62 -19.06 -16.13
CA ILE A 150 2.35 -20.02 -15.29
C ILE A 150 2.04 -21.48 -15.66
N CYS A 151 0.83 -21.74 -16.16
CA CYS A 151 0.41 -23.05 -16.64
C CYS A 151 0.13 -23.03 -18.15
N ARG A 152 0.45 -24.14 -18.81
CA ARG A 152 0.21 -24.37 -20.24
C ARG A 152 -0.62 -25.65 -20.38
N PRO A 153 -1.87 -25.60 -20.87
CA PRO A 153 -2.66 -24.42 -21.25
C PRO A 153 -3.13 -23.58 -20.05
N PHE A 154 -3.52 -22.32 -20.27
CA PHE A 154 -3.96 -21.37 -19.20
C PHE A 154 -5.07 -21.95 -18.32
N HIS A 155 -6.02 -22.68 -18.92
CA HIS A 155 -7.13 -23.32 -18.22
C HIS A 155 -6.68 -24.31 -17.15
N HIS A 156 -5.50 -24.92 -17.28
CA HIS A 156 -4.94 -25.83 -16.29
C HIS A 156 -4.62 -25.15 -14.94
N ASN A 157 -4.52 -23.82 -14.91
CA ASN A 157 -4.24 -23.07 -13.69
C ASN A 157 -5.39 -23.13 -12.66
N TRP A 158 -6.62 -23.39 -13.11
CA TRP A 158 -7.79 -23.50 -12.24
C TRP A 158 -8.65 -24.73 -12.55
N ASP A 159 -8.24 -25.52 -13.54
CA ASP A 159 -8.87 -26.77 -13.93
C ASP A 159 -7.84 -27.88 -14.12
N LEU A 160 -7.57 -28.61 -13.03
CA LEU A 160 -6.65 -29.75 -13.00
C LEU A 160 -7.16 -30.99 -13.75
N SER A 161 -8.42 -30.99 -14.23
CA SER A 161 -8.94 -32.10 -15.04
C SER A 161 -8.38 -32.10 -16.46
N ILE A 162 -7.86 -30.96 -16.90
CA ILE A 162 -7.25 -30.78 -18.21
C ILE A 162 -5.76 -31.12 -18.09
N ASP A 163 -5.22 -31.94 -19.00
CA ASP A 163 -3.77 -32.19 -19.03
C ASP A 163 -2.98 -30.91 -19.31
N GLY A 164 -1.97 -30.66 -18.49
CA GLY A 164 -1.14 -29.48 -18.60
C GLY A 164 0.12 -29.56 -17.75
N VAL A 165 1.00 -28.59 -17.97
CA VAL A 165 2.22 -28.42 -17.17
C VAL A 165 2.26 -27.01 -16.61
N CYS A 166 2.52 -26.92 -15.31
CA CYS A 166 2.71 -25.65 -14.60
C CYS A 166 4.18 -25.45 -14.23
N GLY A 167 4.63 -24.21 -14.28
CA GLY A 167 5.88 -23.78 -13.65
C GLY A 167 5.81 -23.87 -12.12
N SER A 168 6.95 -23.63 -11.47
CA SER A 168 7.02 -23.64 -10.01
C SER A 168 6.32 -22.40 -9.42
N GLN A 169 5.12 -22.59 -8.88
CA GLN A 169 4.36 -21.55 -8.18
C GLN A 169 5.14 -20.93 -7.02
N ASN A 170 5.90 -21.74 -6.27
CA ASN A 170 6.73 -21.24 -5.18
C ASN A 170 7.79 -20.24 -5.63
N LYS A 171 8.49 -20.53 -6.74
CA LYS A 171 9.50 -19.60 -7.29
C LYS A 171 8.84 -18.30 -7.74
N PHE A 172 7.66 -18.39 -8.35
CA PHE A 172 6.89 -17.23 -8.78
C PHE A 172 6.49 -16.33 -7.60
N TYR A 173 5.82 -16.89 -6.58
CA TYR A 173 5.42 -16.13 -5.40
C TYR A 173 6.60 -15.58 -4.61
N PHE A 174 7.71 -16.33 -4.56
CA PHE A 174 8.94 -15.89 -3.93
C PHE A 174 9.53 -14.64 -4.62
N ALA A 175 9.64 -14.67 -5.96
CA ALA A 175 10.15 -13.55 -6.73
C ALA A 175 9.23 -12.32 -6.60
N MET A 176 7.91 -12.52 -6.68
CA MET A 176 6.93 -11.44 -6.50
C MET A 176 7.02 -10.82 -5.11
N GLY A 177 7.14 -11.63 -4.06
CA GLY A 177 7.31 -11.17 -2.68
C GLY A 177 8.60 -10.36 -2.48
N MET A 178 9.71 -10.77 -3.10
CA MET A 178 10.98 -10.05 -3.03
C MET A 178 10.90 -8.65 -3.65
N VAL A 179 10.35 -8.55 -4.87
CA VAL A 179 10.20 -7.24 -5.53
C VAL A 179 9.23 -6.36 -4.74
N ASN A 180 8.16 -6.94 -4.20
CA ASN A 180 7.22 -6.21 -3.35
C ASN A 180 7.89 -5.58 -2.12
N LEU A 181 8.76 -6.34 -1.43
CA LEU A 181 9.50 -5.90 -0.25
C LEU A 181 10.49 -4.76 -0.57
N ILE A 182 11.16 -4.84 -1.72
CA ILE A 182 12.05 -3.77 -2.21
C ILE A 182 11.25 -2.49 -2.41
N ILE A 183 10.06 -2.59 -3.01
CA ILE A 183 9.18 -1.44 -3.23
C ILE A 183 8.71 -0.84 -1.90
N ASP A 184 8.36 -1.67 -0.91
CA ASP A 184 7.98 -1.18 0.43
C ASP A 184 9.09 -0.42 1.13
N THR A 185 10.32 -0.93 1.01
CA THR A 185 11.50 -0.25 1.54
C THR A 185 11.71 1.11 0.86
N GLY A 186 11.54 1.17 -0.47
CA GLY A 186 11.60 2.41 -1.24
C GLY A 186 10.52 3.42 -0.83
N LEU A 187 9.29 2.95 -0.59
CA LEU A 187 8.17 3.78 -0.14
C LEU A 187 8.43 4.45 1.21
N ILE A 188 9.09 3.75 2.13
CA ILE A 188 9.43 4.29 3.46
C ILE A 188 10.68 5.17 3.42
N ALA A 189 11.64 4.85 2.55
CA ALA A 189 12.82 5.68 2.33
C ALA A 189 12.45 7.02 1.68
N LEU A 190 11.44 7.06 0.80
CA LEU A 190 10.98 8.21 0.04
C LEU A 190 10.82 9.50 0.88
N PRO A 191 10.01 9.52 1.97
CA PRO A 191 9.82 10.72 2.77
C PRO A 191 10.93 10.96 3.80
N MET A 192 11.76 9.97 4.13
CA MET A 192 12.71 10.06 5.25
C MET A 192 13.70 11.22 5.11
N PRO A 193 14.44 11.40 3.99
CA PRO A 193 15.39 12.52 3.83
C PRO A 193 14.74 13.89 4.05
N TYR A 194 13.52 14.07 3.57
CA TYR A 194 12.75 15.30 3.74
C TYR A 194 12.28 15.49 5.19
N LEU A 195 11.87 14.41 5.85
CA LEU A 195 11.41 14.42 7.24
C LEU A 195 12.56 14.61 8.25
N TYR A 196 13.79 14.21 7.93
CA TYR A 196 14.96 14.45 8.80
C TYR A 196 15.32 15.94 8.91
N ARG A 197 15.05 16.72 7.85
CA ARG A 197 15.25 18.19 7.88
C ARG A 197 14.16 18.92 8.67
N LEU A 198 13.00 18.29 8.88
CA LEU A 198 11.83 18.89 9.49
C LEU A 198 11.46 18.12 10.78
N ARG A 199 12.18 18.35 11.89
CA ARG A 199 12.04 17.72 13.23
C ARG A 199 10.67 17.07 13.52
N MET A 200 10.44 15.85 13.02
CA MET A 200 9.18 15.13 13.21
C MET A 200 9.22 14.26 14.47
N PRO A 201 8.07 14.07 15.15
CA PRO A 201 8.00 13.24 16.35
C PRO A 201 8.21 11.75 16.03
N TRP A 202 8.99 11.08 16.87
CA TRP A 202 9.38 9.65 16.78
C TRP A 202 8.24 8.67 16.47
N ARG A 203 7.01 9.01 16.88
CA ARG A 203 5.81 8.17 16.68
C ARG A 203 5.56 7.79 15.22
N ARG A 204 5.83 8.70 14.26
CA ARG A 204 5.63 8.41 12.83
C ARG A 204 6.68 7.45 12.27
N LYS A 205 7.91 7.54 12.78
CA LYS A 205 9.01 6.64 12.41
C LYS A 205 8.71 5.22 12.89
N PHE A 206 8.17 5.07 14.11
CA PHE A 206 7.83 3.76 14.66
C PHE A 206 6.79 3.01 13.82
N VAL A 207 5.73 3.68 13.36
CA VAL A 207 4.69 3.06 12.52
C VAL A 207 5.27 2.57 11.20
N ALA A 208 6.14 3.35 10.55
CA ALA A 208 6.79 2.94 9.30
C ALA A 208 7.72 1.73 9.51
N MET A 209 8.49 1.71 10.60
CA MET A 209 9.35 0.57 10.96
C MET A 209 8.52 -0.68 11.29
N ALA A 210 7.37 -0.52 11.95
CA ALA A 210 6.47 -1.61 12.25
C ALA A 210 5.88 -2.23 10.97
N LEU A 211 5.49 -1.41 9.99
CA LEU A 211 5.02 -1.89 8.69
C LEU A 211 6.08 -2.70 7.94
N LEU A 212 7.34 -2.24 7.89
CA LEU A 212 8.44 -3.03 7.31
C LEU A 212 8.66 -4.32 8.08
N GLY A 213 8.61 -4.28 9.41
CA GLY A 213 8.74 -5.47 10.24
C GLY A 213 7.68 -6.53 9.87
N ILE A 214 6.42 -6.11 9.70
CA ILE A 214 5.34 -7.01 9.30
C ILE A 214 5.59 -7.59 7.89
N GLY A 215 6.00 -6.77 6.93
CA GLY A 215 6.31 -7.23 5.57
C GLY A 215 7.46 -8.24 5.52
N ILE A 216 8.56 -7.97 6.24
CA ILE A 216 9.72 -8.88 6.34
C ILE A 216 9.31 -10.20 7.00
N THR A 217 8.51 -10.14 8.05
CA THR A 217 8.02 -11.33 8.76
C THR A 217 7.15 -12.18 7.81
N THR A 218 6.23 -11.56 7.09
CA THR A 218 5.35 -12.21 6.11
C THR A 218 6.16 -12.91 5.01
N TRP A 219 7.22 -12.27 4.52
CA TRP A 219 8.12 -12.88 3.54
C TRP A 219 8.90 -14.06 4.12
N ALA A 220 9.43 -13.93 5.34
CA ALA A 220 10.13 -15.02 6.04
C ALA A 220 9.23 -16.25 6.30
N ILE A 221 7.94 -16.02 6.58
CA ILE A 221 6.94 -17.09 6.74
C ILE A 221 6.62 -17.77 5.42
N THR A 222 6.58 -17.01 4.33
CA THR A 222 6.36 -17.55 3.00
C THR A 222 7.50 -18.51 2.61
N LEU A 223 8.73 -18.24 3.06
CA LEU A 223 9.88 -19.13 2.91
C LEU A 223 9.73 -20.46 3.67
N THR A 224 9.12 -20.46 4.86
CA THR A 224 8.93 -21.69 5.67
C THR A 224 7.76 -22.55 5.20
N ARG A 225 7.23 -22.31 3.99
CA ARG A 225 6.06 -22.98 3.39
C ARG A 225 4.79 -22.92 4.24
N ALA A 226 4.71 -22.00 5.19
CA ALA A 226 3.51 -21.71 5.96
C ALA A 226 2.57 -20.79 5.15
N CYS A 227 2.19 -21.22 3.93
CA CYS A 227 1.41 -20.43 2.97
C CYS A 227 0.12 -19.87 3.58
N ILE A 228 -0.50 -20.62 4.50
CA ILE A 228 -1.76 -20.23 5.13
C ILE A 228 -1.54 -19.13 6.17
N PHE A 229 -0.43 -19.17 6.92
CA PHE A 229 -0.08 -18.10 7.85
C PHE A 229 0.32 -16.81 7.12
N SER A 230 0.93 -16.93 5.93
CA SER A 230 1.14 -15.78 5.05
C SER A 230 -0.18 -15.12 4.63
N LEU A 231 -1.20 -15.91 4.27
CA LEU A 231 -2.53 -15.40 3.89
C LEU A 231 -3.15 -14.51 4.97
N LEU A 232 -3.06 -14.96 6.23
CA LEU A 232 -3.54 -14.26 7.41
C LEU A 232 -2.86 -12.89 7.59
N LEU A 233 -1.54 -12.87 7.47
CA LEU A 233 -0.74 -11.65 7.67
C LEU A 233 -0.96 -10.63 6.55
N THR A 234 -1.13 -11.09 5.31
CA THR A 234 -1.39 -10.23 4.17
C THR A 234 -2.70 -9.45 4.30
N GLY A 235 -3.76 -10.06 4.83
CA GLY A 235 -5.02 -9.38 5.13
C GLY A 235 -4.87 -8.29 6.19
N LEU A 236 -4.00 -8.50 7.19
CA LEU A 236 -3.68 -7.48 8.19
C LEU A 236 -2.80 -6.37 7.62
N GLU A 237 -1.77 -6.72 6.84
CA GLU A 237 -0.82 -5.78 6.24
C GLU A 237 -1.55 -4.69 5.43
N THR A 238 -2.48 -5.12 4.56
CA THR A 238 -3.28 -4.23 3.72
C THR A 238 -4.21 -3.32 4.55
N ALA A 239 -4.84 -3.84 5.61
CA ALA A 239 -5.63 -3.02 6.52
C ALA A 239 -4.78 -2.00 7.29
N VAL A 240 -3.62 -2.39 7.82
CA VAL A 240 -2.73 -1.45 8.52
C VAL A 240 -2.23 -0.37 7.55
N ALA A 241 -1.90 -0.71 6.31
CA ALA A 241 -1.52 0.25 5.28
C ALA A 241 -2.63 1.30 5.03
N ILE A 242 -3.89 0.87 4.92
CA ILE A 242 -5.06 1.76 4.77
C ILE A 242 -5.20 2.68 5.98
N VAL A 243 -5.10 2.13 7.20
CA VAL A 243 -5.17 2.92 8.43
C VAL A 243 -4.07 3.98 8.45
N VAL A 244 -2.83 3.60 8.12
CA VAL A 244 -1.68 4.50 8.09
C VAL A 244 -1.85 5.60 7.04
N ALA A 245 -2.43 5.31 5.88
CA ALA A 245 -2.80 6.31 4.88
C ALA A 245 -3.88 7.29 5.41
N CYS A 246 -4.71 6.88 6.36
CA CYS A 246 -5.74 7.74 6.96
C CYS A 246 -5.19 8.65 8.08
N ILE A 247 -4.12 8.26 8.79
CA ILE A 247 -3.58 8.98 9.96
C ILE A 247 -3.27 10.47 9.71
N PRO A 248 -2.60 10.89 8.61
CA PRO A 248 -2.21 12.28 8.43
C PRO A 248 -3.39 13.25 8.33
N LEU A 249 -4.53 12.80 7.79
CA LEU A 249 -5.73 13.63 7.60
C LEU A 249 -6.61 13.71 8.86
N MET A 250 -6.49 12.76 9.79
CA MET A 250 -7.30 12.74 11.02
C MET A 250 -6.76 13.66 12.14
N ARG A 251 -5.53 14.18 12.00
CA ARG A 251 -4.90 15.10 12.98
C ARG A 251 -5.77 16.28 13.46
N PRO A 252 -6.50 17.01 12.60
CA PRO A 252 -7.37 18.13 13.04
C PRO A 252 -8.64 17.70 13.79
N LEU A 253 -9.07 16.43 13.69
CA LEU A 253 -10.22 15.91 14.45
C LEU A 253 -9.84 15.59 15.90
N PHE A 254 -8.68 14.95 16.09
CA PHE A 254 -8.20 14.59 17.42
C PHE A 254 -7.88 15.82 18.28
N SER A 255 -7.43 16.93 17.70
CA SER A 255 -7.23 18.17 18.46
C SER A 255 -8.55 18.82 18.91
N ARG A 256 -9.64 18.61 18.17
CA ARG A 256 -10.99 19.09 18.54
C ARG A 256 -11.61 18.21 19.62
N TRP A 257 -11.48 16.89 19.52
CA TRP A 257 -11.97 15.96 20.53
C TRP A 257 -11.19 16.09 21.85
N SER A 258 -9.87 16.25 21.80
CA SER A 258 -9.04 16.51 22.98
C SER A 258 -9.32 17.86 23.64
N ARG A 259 -9.85 18.86 22.91
CA ARG A 259 -10.34 20.11 23.51
C ARG A 259 -11.75 19.98 24.07
N SER A 260 -12.62 19.18 23.45
CA SER A 260 -14.00 18.98 23.92
C SER A 260 -14.10 18.22 25.24
N GLY A 261 -13.08 17.45 25.64
CA GLY A 261 -13.02 16.79 26.94
C GLY A 261 -12.43 17.64 28.07
N ASN A 262 -11.90 18.83 27.78
CA ASN A 262 -11.19 19.67 28.76
C ASN A 262 -11.84 21.05 28.98
N ASP A 263 -13.02 21.30 28.40
CA ASP A 263 -13.70 22.60 28.43
C ASP A 263 -15.00 22.60 29.28
N SER A 264 -15.10 21.69 30.25
CA SER A 264 -16.19 21.67 31.24
C SER A 264 -15.85 22.37 32.56
N SER A 265 -14.74 23.11 32.67
CA SER A 265 -14.34 23.74 33.95
C SER A 265 -13.84 25.20 33.88
N ARG A 266 -14.20 25.98 32.84
CA ARG A 266 -14.01 27.45 32.89
C ARG A 266 -15.24 28.21 32.39
N LYS A 267 -16.33 28.13 33.15
CA LYS A 267 -17.25 29.27 33.29
C LYS A 267 -16.90 29.95 34.60
N ASP A 268 -16.35 31.17 34.51
CA ASP A 268 -16.94 32.34 35.17
C ASP A 268 -16.10 33.61 34.98
N GLY A 269 -16.81 34.66 34.55
CA GLY A 269 -16.54 36.03 34.98
C GLY A 269 -15.68 36.93 34.09
N ARG A 270 -16.25 37.49 33.02
CA ARG A 270 -16.01 38.93 32.71
C ARG A 270 -17.10 39.56 31.84
N TRP A 271 -17.97 40.32 32.49
CA TRP A 271 -18.72 41.43 31.90
C TRP A 271 -17.84 42.70 32.01
N GLY A 272 -17.76 43.49 30.95
CA GLY A 272 -16.91 44.70 30.94
C GLY A 272 -16.87 45.42 29.59
N ASN A 273 -17.75 46.40 29.49
CA ASN A 273 -18.08 47.34 28.41
C ASN A 273 -16.92 48.12 27.73
N GLY A 274 -17.09 48.44 26.44
CA GLY A 274 -16.79 49.76 25.85
C GLY A 274 -15.39 50.06 25.28
N GLY A 275 -15.31 50.40 23.98
CA GLY A 275 -14.19 51.16 23.41
C GLY A 275 -14.02 51.06 21.89
N ARG A 276 -14.42 52.11 21.16
CA ARG A 276 -14.15 52.36 19.73
C ARG A 276 -12.63 52.58 19.49
N GLY A 277 -12.11 52.16 18.34
CA GLY A 277 -10.74 52.53 17.92
C GLY A 277 -10.18 51.78 16.70
N ASP A 278 -10.52 52.31 15.52
CA ASP A 278 -9.82 52.30 14.22
C ASP A 278 -8.40 51.67 14.08
N ARG A 279 -8.23 50.74 13.11
CA ARG A 279 -7.28 50.82 11.98
C ARG A 279 -7.04 49.48 11.24
N ARG A 280 -7.45 49.47 9.97
CA ARG A 280 -6.68 49.08 8.76
C ARG A 280 -5.60 47.99 8.90
N ALA A 281 -5.88 46.81 8.34
CA ALA A 281 -4.87 45.99 7.65
C ALA A 281 -5.54 45.10 6.59
N SER A 282 -5.28 45.45 5.34
CA SER A 282 -5.56 44.72 4.11
C SER A 282 -4.88 43.35 4.08
N ILE A 283 -5.61 42.29 3.73
CA ILE A 283 -5.05 41.03 3.24
C ILE A 283 -5.55 40.86 1.79
N PRO A 284 -4.66 40.78 0.78
CA PRO A 284 -5.07 40.55 -0.59
C PRO A 284 -5.61 39.14 -0.79
N GLU A 285 -6.72 39.10 -1.50
CA GLU A 285 -7.26 37.97 -2.23
C GLU A 285 -6.31 37.56 -3.40
N LEU A 286 -6.42 36.30 -3.85
CA LEU A 286 -5.65 35.56 -4.87
C LEU A 286 -4.34 34.91 -4.38
N LEU A 287 -4.06 33.63 -4.63
CA LEU A 287 -4.11 32.97 -5.93
C LEU A 287 -4.00 31.43 -5.77
N PHE A 288 -5.06 30.66 -6.05
CA PHE A 288 -4.96 29.27 -6.57
C PHE A 288 -6.31 28.88 -7.20
N PRO A 289 -6.48 28.97 -8.53
CA PRO A 289 -7.64 28.41 -9.20
C PRO A 289 -7.52 26.88 -9.27
N PRO A 290 -8.64 26.13 -9.23
CA PRO A 290 -8.66 24.69 -9.39
C PRO A 290 -8.85 24.35 -10.87
N THR A 291 -7.77 24.14 -11.63
CA THR A 291 -7.88 23.70 -13.03
C THR A 291 -6.77 22.73 -13.38
N TRP A 292 -7.04 21.44 -13.15
CA TRP A 292 -6.18 20.29 -13.46
C TRP A 292 -6.65 19.55 -14.73
N PHE A 293 -7.50 20.19 -15.55
CA PHE A 293 -8.14 19.53 -16.70
C PHE A 293 -8.28 20.37 -17.97
N ASP A 294 -7.49 21.44 -18.18
CA ASP A 294 -7.53 22.10 -19.49
C ASP A 294 -6.17 22.64 -19.98
N ARG A 295 -6.02 22.52 -21.30
CA ARG A 295 -4.99 23.02 -22.22
C ARG A 295 -3.70 22.22 -22.46
N ARG A 296 -3.79 21.42 -23.54
CA ARG A 296 -3.01 21.64 -24.79
C ARG A 296 -2.64 23.12 -24.96
N ASP A 297 -1.35 23.42 -25.12
CA ASP A 297 -0.87 24.34 -26.18
C ASP A 297 0.65 24.22 -26.37
N ASN A 298 1.02 24.17 -27.65
CA ASN A 298 2.37 24.18 -28.21
C ASN A 298 3.06 25.53 -27.99
N GLY A 299 4.38 25.54 -27.74
CA GLY A 299 5.19 26.76 -27.80
C GLY A 299 6.64 26.58 -27.31
N PRO A 300 7.67 26.91 -28.11
CA PRO A 300 9.05 26.44 -27.93
C PRO A 300 9.89 27.42 -27.09
N HIS A 301 9.77 27.40 -25.76
CA HIS A 301 10.67 28.20 -24.90
C HIS A 301 11.11 27.55 -23.58
N ALA A 302 10.79 26.26 -23.37
CA ALA A 302 11.19 25.52 -22.17
C ALA A 302 12.37 24.54 -22.39
N GLN A 303 13.14 24.72 -23.46
CA GLN A 303 14.31 23.89 -23.80
C GLN A 303 15.64 24.42 -23.23
N GLN A 304 15.66 25.60 -22.61
CA GLN A 304 16.91 26.24 -22.18
C GLN A 304 17.35 25.91 -20.75
N GLU A 305 16.46 25.42 -19.87
CA GLU A 305 16.83 25.06 -18.48
C GLU A 305 17.14 23.57 -18.27
N VAL A 306 16.88 22.74 -19.28
CA VAL A 306 17.21 21.30 -19.25
C VAL A 306 18.70 21.05 -19.53
N ILE A 307 19.42 22.01 -20.14
CA ILE A 307 20.83 21.81 -20.57
C ILE A 307 21.86 22.15 -19.47
N LYS A 308 21.46 22.79 -18.36
CA LYS A 308 22.39 23.15 -17.27
C LYS A 308 22.45 22.18 -16.09
N ALA A 309 21.57 21.19 -16.02
CA ALA A 309 21.61 20.16 -14.96
C ALA A 309 22.34 18.87 -15.37
N GLU A 310 22.67 18.71 -16.66
CA GLU A 310 23.28 17.50 -17.22
C GLU A 310 24.83 17.51 -17.21
N GLN A 311 25.47 18.64 -16.86
CA GLN A 311 26.95 18.75 -16.82
C GLN A 311 27.61 18.62 -15.44
N VAL A 312 26.86 18.38 -14.36
CA VAL A 312 27.44 18.19 -13.01
C VAL A 312 27.46 16.71 -12.57
N ALA A 313 26.84 15.80 -13.32
CA ALA A 313 26.79 14.37 -12.99
C ALA A 313 27.78 13.48 -13.78
N SER A 314 28.55 14.03 -14.72
CA SER A 314 29.46 13.28 -15.60
C SER A 314 30.96 13.42 -15.28
N VAL A 315 31.33 13.77 -14.04
CA VAL A 315 32.75 13.89 -13.62
C VAL A 315 33.14 12.94 -12.46
N GLN A 316 32.21 12.14 -11.92
CA GLN A 316 32.52 11.20 -10.82
C GLN A 316 32.60 9.72 -11.24
N SER A 317 32.71 9.42 -12.54
CA SER A 317 32.73 8.03 -13.06
C SER A 317 33.99 7.66 -13.87
N CYS A 318 35.12 8.29 -13.59
CA CYS A 318 36.44 7.87 -14.10
C CYS A 318 37.52 8.04 -13.02
N SER A 319 37.54 7.20 -11.98
CA SER A 319 38.72 7.03 -11.13
C SER A 319 38.74 5.72 -10.31
N GLU A 320 38.12 4.64 -10.78
CA GLU A 320 38.19 3.33 -10.07
C GLU A 320 38.15 2.15 -11.06
N SER A 321 38.81 2.31 -12.20
CA SER A 321 39.04 1.25 -13.19
C SER A 321 40.51 1.28 -13.60
N GLY A 322 41.39 0.88 -12.67
CA GLY A 322 42.83 0.93 -12.90
C GLY A 322 43.67 0.69 -11.66
N SER A 323 43.44 -0.41 -10.92
CA SER A 323 44.40 -0.92 -9.94
C SER A 323 44.15 -2.38 -9.54
N ASP A 324 43.79 -3.27 -10.49
CA ASP A 324 43.71 -4.72 -10.26
C ASP A 324 44.65 -5.48 -11.21
N HIS A 325 45.90 -5.03 -11.31
CA HIS A 325 46.91 -5.77 -12.05
C HIS A 325 48.32 -5.67 -11.47
N GLU A 326 48.50 -5.68 -10.13
CA GLU A 326 49.84 -5.82 -9.55
C GLU A 326 49.85 -6.20 -8.05
N ALA A 327 49.41 -7.42 -7.67
CA ALA A 327 49.66 -7.92 -6.30
C ALA A 327 49.53 -9.45 -6.12
N SER A 328 49.85 -10.25 -7.13
CA SER A 328 49.95 -11.72 -6.97
C SER A 328 51.32 -12.24 -7.41
N ILE A 329 52.39 -11.63 -6.88
CA ILE A 329 53.73 -12.22 -6.75
C ILE A 329 54.35 -11.67 -5.46
N GLN A 330 54.17 -12.37 -4.34
CA GLN A 330 55.22 -12.59 -3.32
C GLN A 330 54.64 -13.30 -2.07
N LYS A 331 55.00 -14.58 -1.93
CA LYS A 331 55.40 -15.28 -0.70
C LYS A 331 54.58 -15.00 0.58
N HIS A 332 53.80 -15.97 1.04
CA HIS A 332 54.30 -17.10 1.85
C HIS A 332 53.27 -18.20 2.00
#